data_AF-A0A9X1CL07-F1
#
_entry.id   AF-A0A9X1CL07-F1
#
_cell.length_a   1.000
_cell.length_b   1.000
_cell.length_c   1.000
_cell.angle_alpha   90.00
_cell.angle_beta   90.00
_cell.angle_gamma   90.00
#
_symmetry.space_group_name_H-M   'P 1'
#
loop_
_entity.id
_entity.type
_entity.pdbx_description
1 polymer ?
#
loop_
_entity_poly.entity_id
_entity_poly.type
_entity_poly.pdbx_seq_one_letter_code
_entity_poly.pdbx_strand_id
1 'polypeptide(L)'
;METIIDVYNWVEFEENLVELDVFHLNEKVRMEAIEKANAGGNEDFSVTAFDERKEDKYWFHFRLLVSEDDGERTLHYINYYVTDE
;
A
#
# COMPACT_ATOMS: atom_id res chain seq x y z
N MET A 1 -9.15 -11.19 -16.51
CA MET A 1 -8.19 -10.45 -15.68
C MET A 1 -8.42 -10.91 -14.26
N GLU A 2 -7.40 -11.46 -13.62
CA GLU A 2 -7.48 -11.77 -12.20
C GLU A 2 -7.40 -10.48 -11.39
N THR A 3 -8.19 -10.40 -10.32
CA THR A 3 -8.31 -9.21 -9.47
C THR A 3 -7.48 -9.43 -8.22
N ILE A 4 -6.68 -8.45 -7.84
CA ILE A 4 -5.98 -8.48 -6.55
C ILE A 4 -7.02 -8.29 -5.45
N ILE A 5 -7.03 -9.21 -4.48
CA ILE A 5 -7.91 -9.16 -3.31
C ILE A 5 -7.17 -8.81 -2.01
N ASP A 6 -5.83 -8.88 -2.01
CA ASP A 6 -5.05 -8.68 -0.79
C ASP A 6 -3.64 -8.13 -1.01
N VAL A 7 -2.99 -7.72 0.08
CA VAL A 7 -1.64 -7.16 0.16
C VAL A 7 -0.72 -8.16 0.86
N TYR A 8 0.34 -8.58 0.19
CA TYR A 8 1.44 -9.36 0.74
C TYR A 8 2.34 -8.49 1.65
N ASN A 9 2.99 -9.13 2.63
CA ASN A 9 3.67 -8.48 3.75
C ASN A 9 2.71 -7.65 4.63
N TRP A 10 1.49 -8.15 4.81
CA TRP A 10 0.44 -7.49 5.59
C TRP A 10 0.84 -7.21 7.04
N VAL A 11 1.50 -8.17 7.70
CA VAL A 11 1.93 -8.01 9.09
C VAL A 11 2.93 -6.87 9.22
N GLU A 12 3.90 -6.77 8.32
CA GLU A 12 4.90 -5.69 8.31
C GLU A 12 4.25 -4.32 8.07
N PHE A 13 3.26 -4.27 7.18
CA PHE A 13 2.46 -3.07 6.97
C PHE A 13 1.70 -2.67 8.25
N GLU A 14 1.05 -3.60 8.94
CA GLU A 14 0.35 -3.34 10.20
C GLU A 14 1.28 -2.89 11.32
N GLU A 15 2.44 -3.55 11.47
CA GLU A 15 3.47 -3.18 12.43
C GLU A 15 3.95 -1.74 12.22
N ASN A 16 4.26 -1.37 10.97
CA ASN A 16 4.68 -0.01 10.64
C ASN A 16 3.58 1.02 10.94
N LEU A 17 2.31 0.71 10.67
CA LEU A 17 1.20 1.61 11.01
C LEU A 17 1.02 1.79 12.52
N VAL A 18 1.29 0.74 13.32
CA VAL A 18 1.26 0.80 14.78
C VAL A 18 2.44 1.63 15.31
N GLU A 19 3.64 1.44 14.78
CA GLU A 19 4.84 2.22 15.16
C GLU A 19 4.67 3.72 14.88
N LEU A 20 4.03 4.05 13.75
CA LEU A 20 3.68 5.41 13.38
C LEU A 20 2.47 5.96 14.18
N ASP A 21 1.78 5.13 14.96
CA ASP A 21 0.52 5.47 15.64
C ASP A 21 -0.54 6.06 14.66
N VAL A 22 -0.59 5.45 13.47
CA VAL A 22 -1.54 5.77 12.39
C VAL A 22 -2.33 4.54 11.93
N PHE A 23 -2.49 3.54 12.80
CA PHE A 23 -3.24 2.30 12.51
C PHE A 23 -4.66 2.53 11.97
N HIS A 24 -5.32 3.62 12.35
CA HIS A 24 -6.62 4.00 11.82
C HIS A 24 -6.63 4.26 10.29
N LEU A 25 -5.47 4.49 9.65
CA LEU A 25 -5.34 4.65 8.19
C LEU A 25 -5.28 3.31 7.44
N ASN A 26 -5.18 2.19 8.15
CA ASN A 26 -4.98 0.85 7.60
C ASN A 26 -5.94 0.54 6.44
N GLU A 27 -7.24 0.58 6.70
CA GLU A 27 -8.26 0.20 5.71
C GLU A 27 -8.21 1.11 4.48
N LYS A 28 -8.08 2.43 4.71
CA LYS A 28 -8.00 3.44 3.66
C LYS A 28 -6.81 3.19 2.74
N VAL A 29 -5.61 3.03 3.31
CA VAL A 29 -4.38 2.83 2.54
C VAL A 29 -4.42 1.52 1.77
N ARG A 30 -4.90 0.44 2.41
CA ARG A 30 -5.03 -0.88 1.78
C ARG A 30 -5.98 -0.85 0.58
N MET A 31 -7.18 -0.29 0.76
CA MET A 31 -8.17 -0.22 -0.31
C MET A 31 -7.68 0.63 -1.47
N GLU A 32 -7.06 1.79 -1.20
CA GLU A 32 -6.50 2.62 -2.25
C GLU A 32 -5.35 1.91 -3.00
N ALA A 33 -4.51 1.14 -2.30
CA ALA A 33 -3.44 0.38 -2.92
C ALA A 33 -3.98 -0.71 -3.86
N ILE A 34 -5.00 -1.46 -3.42
CA ILE A 34 -5.68 -2.49 -4.23
C ILE A 34 -6.38 -1.86 -5.44
N GLU A 35 -7.09 -0.76 -5.25
CA GLU A 35 -7.76 -0.04 -6.34
C GLU A 35 -6.75 0.48 -7.38
N LYS A 36 -5.66 1.11 -6.94
CA LYS A 36 -4.57 1.57 -7.83
C LYS A 36 -3.93 0.40 -8.58
N ALA A 37 -3.63 -0.70 -7.88
CA ALA A 37 -3.03 -1.88 -8.48
C ALA A 37 -3.95 -2.57 -9.49
N ASN A 38 -5.27 -2.52 -9.30
CA ASN A 38 -6.24 -3.07 -10.25
C ASN A 38 -6.54 -2.09 -11.42
N ALA A 39 -6.44 -0.78 -11.19
CA ALA A 39 -6.69 0.24 -12.21
C ALA A 39 -5.48 0.49 -13.14
N GLY A 40 -4.26 0.23 -12.66
CA GLY A 40 -3.01 0.47 -13.39
C GLY A 40 -2.19 -0.80 -13.62
N GLY A 41 -1.20 -0.69 -14.52
CA GLY A 41 -0.12 -1.67 -14.70
C GLY A 41 1.22 -1.20 -14.12
N ASN A 42 1.22 -0.18 -13.25
CA ASN A 42 2.46 0.31 -12.66
C ASN A 42 3.01 -0.74 -11.69
N GLU A 43 4.23 -1.20 -11.96
CA GLU A 43 4.94 -2.16 -11.13
C GLU A 43 5.26 -1.60 -9.75
N ASP A 44 5.59 -0.30 -9.64
CA ASP A 44 5.90 0.38 -8.37
C ASP A 44 5.08 1.67 -8.22
N PHE A 45 4.45 1.87 -7.06
CA PHE A 45 3.64 3.06 -6.79
C PHE A 45 3.47 3.35 -5.29
N SER A 46 3.09 4.60 -4.97
CA SER A 46 2.82 5.02 -3.60
C SER A 46 1.35 5.39 -3.37
N VAL A 47 0.86 5.10 -2.17
CA VAL A 47 -0.38 5.63 -1.61
C VAL A 47 -0.02 6.67 -0.56
N THR A 48 -0.62 7.84 -0.68
CA THR A 48 -0.46 8.94 0.28
C THR A 48 -1.60 8.94 1.26
N ALA A 49 -1.30 9.01 2.55
CA ALA A 49 -2.30 9.21 3.59
C ALA A 49 -1.92 10.40 4.48
N PHE A 50 -2.91 11.21 4.81
CA PHE A 50 -2.76 12.35 5.72
C PHE A 50 -3.41 11.98 7.06
N ASP A 51 -2.67 12.08 8.16
CA ASP A 51 -3.20 11.96 9.51
C ASP A 51 -3.57 13.34 10.04
N GLU A 52 -4.86 13.67 10.02
CA GLU A 52 -5.41 14.94 10.52
C GLU A 52 -5.11 15.18 12.01
N ARG A 53 -4.77 14.14 12.78
CA ARG A 53 -4.47 14.24 14.22
C ARG A 53 -3.06 14.72 14.49
N LYS A 54 -2.13 14.44 13.56
CA LYS A 54 -0.70 14.79 13.65
C LYS A 54 -0.32 15.89 12.66
N GLU A 55 -1.20 16.19 11.70
CA GLU A 55 -0.93 17.05 10.55
C GLU A 55 0.22 16.52 9.68
N ASP A 56 0.48 15.22 9.73
CA ASP A 56 1.55 14.54 9.01
C ASP A 56 1.03 13.85 7.76
N LYS A 57 1.87 13.84 6.72
CA LYS A 57 1.65 13.09 5.48
C LYS A 57 2.58 11.88 5.44
N TYR A 58 2.03 10.74 5.03
CA TYR A 58 2.72 9.45 4.97
C TYR A 58 2.60 8.91 3.56
N TRP A 59 3.70 8.32 3.07
CA TRP A 59 3.74 7.64 1.78
C TRP A 59 4.04 6.17 2.01
N PHE A 60 3.10 5.32 1.61
CA PHE A 60 3.21 3.87 1.67
C PHE A 60 3.51 3.35 0.27
N HIS A 61 4.63 2.67 0.11
CA HIS A 61 5.12 2.20 -1.18
C HIS A 61 4.76 0.72 -1.39
N PHE A 62 4.27 0.43 -2.59
CA PHE A 62 3.79 -0.89 -2.97
C PHE A 62 4.36 -1.29 -4.33
N ARG A 63 4.50 -2.60 -4.51
CA ARG A 63 4.91 -3.22 -5.77
C ARG A 63 3.87 -4.23 -6.25
N LEU A 64 3.42 -4.08 -7.49
CA LEU A 64 2.63 -5.07 -8.19
C LEU A 64 3.57 -6.04 -8.93
N LEU A 65 3.49 -7.33 -8.60
CA LEU A 65 4.13 -8.40 -9.33
C LEU A 65 3.07 -9.13 -10.18
N VAL A 66 3.39 -9.36 -11.45
CA VAL A 66 2.56 -10.15 -12.36
C VAL A 66 3.36 -11.35 -12.83
N SER A 67 2.87 -12.56 -12.56
CA SER A 67 3.48 -13.81 -13.00
C SER A 67 3.45 -13.93 -14.53
N GLU A 68 4.57 -14.31 -15.13
CA GLU A 68 4.68 -14.51 -16.58
C GLU A 68 3.97 -15.79 -17.05
N ASP A 69 3.82 -16.79 -16.17
CA ASP A 69 3.33 -18.13 -16.52
C ASP A 69 1.79 -18.22 -16.53
N ASP A 70 1.14 -17.67 -15.50
CA ASP A 70 -0.30 -17.75 -15.29
C ASP A 70 -1.00 -16.38 -15.22
N GLY A 71 -0.24 -15.28 -15.19
CA GLY A 71 -0.78 -13.93 -15.08
C GLY A 71 -1.28 -13.56 -13.69
N GLU A 72 -0.93 -14.35 -12.66
CA GLU A 72 -1.28 -14.06 -11.26
C GLU A 72 -0.75 -12.68 -10.86
N ARG A 73 -1.61 -11.88 -10.24
CA ARG A 73 -1.29 -10.52 -9.78
C ARG A 73 -1.19 -10.50 -8.27
N THR A 74 -0.02 -10.18 -7.73
CA THR A 74 0.20 -10.03 -6.29
C THR A 74 0.69 -8.62 -5.95
N LEU A 75 0.11 -8.02 -4.91
CA LEU A 75 0.48 -6.69 -4.46
C LEU A 75 1.30 -6.81 -3.17
N HIS A 76 2.51 -6.27 -3.15
CA HIS A 76 3.43 -6.34 -2.03
C HIS A 76 3.58 -4.98 -1.39
N TYR A 77 3.49 -4.91 -0.07
CA TYR A 77 4.00 -3.77 0.68
C TYR A 77 5.54 -3.81 0.71
N ILE A 78 6.17 -2.64 0.50
CA ILE A 78 7.64 -2.50 0.44
C ILE A 78 8.16 -1.73 1.65
N ASN A 79 7.72 -0.48 1.82
CA ASN A 79 8.15 0.40 2.90
C ASN A 79 7.25 1.64 3.02
N TYR A 80 7.56 2.50 3.98
CA TYR A 80 6.98 3.83 4.08
C TYR A 80 8.08 4.90 4.15
N TYR A 81 7.70 6.14 3.88
CA TYR A 81 8.51 7.31 4.18
C TYR A 81 7.61 8.49 4.60
N VAL A 82 8.16 9.33 5.48
CA VAL A 82 7.56 10.59 5.91
C VAL A 82 8.31 11.71 5.21
N THR A 83 7.62 12.69 4.64
CA THR A 83 8.25 13.89 4.08
C THR A 83 7.60 15.13 4.66
N ASP A 84 8.43 16.15 4.91
CA ASP A 84 8.04 17.44 5.48
C ASP A 84 7.42 18.40 4.42
N GLU A 85 6.67 17.89 3.43
CA GLU A 85 6.11 18.74 2.35
C GLU A 85 5.15 19.82 2.87
#